data_AF-A0A8S1L014-F1
#
_entry.id   AF-A0A8S1L014-F1
#
_cell.length_a   1.000
_cell.length_b   1.000
_cell.length_c   1.000
_cell.angle_alpha   90.00
_cell.angle_beta   90.00
_cell.angle_gamma   90.00
#
_symmetry.space_group_name_H-M   'P 1'
#
loop_
_entity.id
_entity.type
_entity.pdbx_description
1 polymer ?
#
loop_
_entity_poly.entity_id
_entity_poly.type
_entity_poly.pdbx_seq_one_letter_code
_entity_poly.pdbx_strand_id
1 'polypeptide(L)'
;MDQQNSANREENSVQARLRRRRNDSNNRDYSCGCGKSYLSYAALYTHLKQKHDSIAPDGTQLPNNANQKPGRGRPRRQDDQDKKSAKSDDGQSESVNEPDETIEELLTFLDSLGNFRQTEKFSNDVEIQVFLLQNFPCNVFSNCSEYQGIYDLIKDLTNEKIKIQDIDLLANEPLDKDTSLRKTNITKIMAYFLTQIGPKLCVEAYREMVIFIVFYQKCLNMLGYQAIQKYFQELRKGDNKQLDIKEEVIQNQEFCDVQNGEHMLLIANDFILSFLPQSYLGLEAIEKNFKIFGSCAEKLKNAVYVTQHFSYWLYSLKFTNSRLDFYTDDD
;
A
#
# COMPACT_ATOMS: atom_id res chain seq x y z
N MET A 1 52.45 -16.75 -29.73
CA MET A 1 52.09 -16.13 -28.44
C MET A 1 51.00 -15.12 -28.79
N ASP A 2 49.70 -15.32 -28.57
CA ASP A 2 48.97 -16.19 -27.66
C ASP A 2 47.61 -16.57 -28.27
N GLN A 3 47.35 -17.86 -28.46
CA GLN A 3 46.04 -18.44 -28.83
C GLN A 3 45.83 -19.69 -27.99
N GLN A 4 45.64 -19.56 -26.67
CA GLN A 4 45.41 -20.72 -25.80
C GLN A 4 44.42 -20.52 -24.65
N ASN A 5 43.61 -19.46 -24.62
CA ASN A 5 42.69 -19.20 -23.49
C ASN A 5 41.19 -19.35 -23.77
N SER A 6 40.79 -19.90 -24.91
CA SER A 6 39.36 -20.04 -25.26
C SER A 6 38.78 -21.44 -25.00
N ALA A 7 39.59 -22.45 -24.68
CA ALA A 7 39.12 -23.84 -24.52
C ALA A 7 38.67 -24.22 -23.10
N ASN A 8 39.12 -23.50 -22.06
CA ASN A 8 38.85 -23.88 -20.65
C ASN A 8 37.56 -23.30 -20.06
N ARG A 9 36.80 -22.49 -20.82
CA ARG A 9 35.59 -21.86 -20.30
C ARG A 9 34.31 -22.66 -20.57
N GLU A 10 34.34 -23.58 -21.53
CA GLU A 10 33.16 -24.37 -21.90
C GLU A 10 32.99 -25.64 -21.04
N GLU A 11 34.07 -26.27 -20.55
CA GLU A 11 33.96 -27.50 -19.75
C GLU A 11 33.32 -27.30 -18.37
N ASN A 12 33.49 -26.13 -17.73
CA ASN A 12 32.87 -25.83 -16.43
C ASN A 12 31.36 -25.54 -16.51
N SER A 13 30.79 -25.34 -17.71
CA SER A 13 29.37 -25.06 -17.89
C SER A 13 28.51 -26.33 -18.06
N VAL A 14 29.13 -27.46 -18.37
CA VAL A 14 28.41 -28.73 -18.64
C VAL A 14 28.18 -29.56 -17.37
N GLN A 15 29.01 -29.41 -16.33
CA GLN A 15 28.81 -30.12 -15.05
C GLN A 15 27.71 -29.52 -14.16
N ALA A 16 27.32 -28.25 -14.38
CA ALA A 16 26.30 -27.57 -13.56
C ALA A 16 24.84 -27.89 -13.97
N ARG A 17 24.61 -28.69 -15.03
CA ARG A 17 23.27 -29.02 -15.54
C ARG A 17 22.98 -30.51 -15.73
N LEU A 18 23.72 -31.40 -15.07
CA LEU A 18 23.23 -32.77 -14.89
C LEU A 18 22.20 -32.79 -13.75
N ARG A 19 20.91 -32.71 -14.10
CA ARG A 19 19.82 -33.12 -13.20
C ARG A 19 20.14 -34.54 -12.70
N ARG A 20 20.46 -34.65 -11.41
CA ARG A 20 20.73 -35.92 -10.75
C ARG A 20 19.57 -36.87 -10.98
N ARG A 21 19.87 -38.12 -11.38
CA ARG A 21 18.84 -39.12 -11.67
C ARG A 21 18.09 -39.44 -10.37
N ARG A 22 16.76 -39.52 -10.47
CA ARG A 22 15.80 -39.68 -9.36
C ARG A 22 16.07 -40.88 -8.43
N ASN A 23 16.88 -41.84 -8.88
CA ASN A 23 17.20 -43.09 -8.18
C ASN A 23 18.62 -43.18 -7.62
N ASP A 24 19.36 -42.07 -7.54
CA ASP A 24 20.68 -42.13 -6.91
C ASP A 24 20.54 -42.39 -5.40
N SER A 25 21.17 -43.48 -4.94
CA SER A 25 21.12 -43.93 -3.54
C SER A 25 22.14 -43.20 -2.66
N ASN A 26 23.14 -42.55 -3.26
CA ASN A 26 24.14 -41.80 -2.53
C ASN A 26 23.55 -40.42 -2.14
N ASN A 27 23.65 -40.06 -0.84
CA ASN A 27 23.15 -38.83 -0.19
C ASN A 27 21.66 -38.76 0.21
N ARG A 28 21.04 -39.87 0.64
CA ARG A 28 19.75 -39.81 1.35
C ARG A 28 19.96 -39.88 2.86
N ASP A 29 20.54 -38.82 3.41
CA ASP A 29 20.95 -38.75 4.82
C ASP A 29 19.78 -38.58 5.81
N TYR A 30 18.55 -38.45 5.30
CA TYR A 30 17.35 -38.24 6.09
C TYR A 30 16.41 -39.43 5.93
N SER A 31 16.29 -40.27 6.96
CA SER A 31 15.42 -41.44 6.94
C SER A 31 14.29 -41.31 7.95
N CYS A 32 13.08 -41.70 7.54
CA CYS A 32 11.91 -41.82 8.40
C CYS A 32 11.84 -43.24 8.98
N GLY A 33 11.37 -43.38 10.22
CA GLY A 33 11.13 -44.68 10.87
C GLY A 33 10.19 -45.62 10.10
N CYS A 34 9.43 -45.11 9.12
CA CYS A 34 8.62 -45.92 8.22
C CYS A 34 9.39 -46.54 7.02
N GLY A 35 10.72 -46.38 6.97
CA GLY A 35 11.61 -46.99 5.98
C GLY A 35 11.87 -46.15 4.73
N LYS A 36 11.35 -44.91 4.65
CA LYS A 36 11.57 -44.00 3.51
C LYS A 36 12.74 -43.06 3.76
N SER A 37 13.60 -42.89 2.76
CA SER A 37 14.75 -42.00 2.80
C SER A 37 14.62 -40.83 1.82
N TYR A 38 15.12 -39.66 2.23
CA TYR A 38 14.94 -38.37 1.58
C TYR A 38 16.28 -37.66 1.40
N LEU A 39 16.36 -36.84 0.36
CA LEU A 39 17.57 -36.08 -0.01
C LEU A 39 17.76 -34.83 0.85
N SER A 40 16.73 -34.37 1.56
CA SER A 40 16.79 -33.17 2.39
C SER A 40 15.86 -33.25 3.58
N TYR A 41 16.19 -32.49 4.63
CA TYR A 41 15.35 -32.37 5.82
C TYR A 41 13.96 -31.83 5.49
N ALA A 42 13.84 -30.85 4.59
CA ALA A 42 12.55 -30.29 4.19
C ALA A 42 11.62 -31.35 3.57
N ALA A 43 12.17 -32.28 2.77
CA ALA A 43 11.39 -33.37 2.20
C ALA A 43 10.95 -34.39 3.27
N LEU A 44 11.81 -34.70 4.25
CA LEU A 44 11.46 -35.52 5.40
C LEU A 44 10.37 -34.84 6.26
N TYR A 45 10.50 -33.54 6.52
CA TYR A 45 9.54 -32.77 7.31
C TYR A 45 8.15 -32.77 6.69
N THR A 46 8.05 -32.51 5.38
CA THR A 46 6.78 -32.59 4.66
C THR A 46 6.20 -34.00 4.72
N HIS A 47 7.04 -35.03 4.64
CA HIS A 47 6.59 -36.41 4.78
C HIS A 47 6.04 -36.71 6.19
N LEU A 48 6.72 -36.29 7.25
CA LEU A 48 6.27 -36.44 8.63
C LEU A 48 4.94 -35.71 8.85
N LYS A 49 4.80 -34.49 8.33
CA LYS A 49 3.58 -33.70 8.41
C LYS A 49 2.39 -34.39 7.72
N GLN A 50 2.61 -35.03 6.58
CA GLN A 50 1.54 -35.64 5.79
C GLN A 50 1.21 -37.09 6.17
N LYS A 51 2.16 -37.83 6.75
CA LYS A 51 2.02 -39.28 6.99
C LYS A 51 2.11 -39.71 8.43
N HIS A 52 2.59 -38.84 9.32
CA HIS A 52 2.80 -39.13 10.73
C HIS A 52 2.29 -37.98 11.62
N ASP A 53 1.38 -37.13 11.12
CA ASP A 53 0.79 -35.99 11.85
C ASP A 53 1.83 -35.09 12.54
N SER A 54 2.98 -34.91 11.89
CA SER A 54 4.13 -34.14 12.40
C SER A 54 4.85 -34.77 13.60
N ILE A 55 4.56 -36.02 13.95
CA ILE A 55 5.26 -36.79 15.00
C ILE A 55 6.26 -37.71 14.33
N ALA A 56 7.54 -37.65 14.72
CA ALA A 56 8.58 -38.52 14.16
C ALA A 56 8.45 -39.94 14.74
N PRO A 57 8.21 -40.98 13.91
CA PRO A 57 8.18 -42.37 14.39
C PRO A 57 9.58 -42.85 14.80
N ASP A 58 9.62 -43.88 15.65
CA ASP A 58 10.88 -44.47 16.14
C ASP A 58 11.79 -44.90 14.99
N GLY A 59 13.08 -44.53 15.09
CA GLY A 59 14.08 -44.78 14.05
C GLY A 59 14.22 -43.67 13.00
N THR A 60 13.52 -42.53 13.14
CA THR A 60 13.73 -41.36 12.27
C THR A 60 15.09 -40.71 12.55
N GLN A 61 15.95 -40.61 11.53
CA GLN A 61 17.25 -39.94 11.63
C GLN A 61 17.11 -38.46 11.28
N LEU A 62 17.14 -37.63 12.32
CA LEU A 62 17.24 -36.17 12.22
C LEU A 62 18.71 -35.76 12.18
N PRO A 63 19.07 -34.67 11.48
CA PRO A 63 20.45 -34.22 11.41
C PRO A 63 20.92 -33.85 12.83
N ASN A 64 21.92 -34.58 13.34
CA ASN A 64 22.58 -34.21 14.58
C ASN A 64 23.21 -32.82 14.38
N ASN A 65 22.74 -31.83 15.15
CA ASN A 65 23.30 -30.47 15.22
C ASN A 65 24.71 -30.42 15.86
N ALA A 66 25.53 -31.46 15.68
CA ALA A 66 26.83 -31.60 16.34
C ALA A 66 27.99 -30.96 15.58
N ASN A 67 27.80 -30.50 14.32
CA ASN A 67 28.88 -29.96 13.49
C ASN A 67 28.61 -28.56 12.91
N GLN A 68 27.70 -27.78 13.49
CA GLN A 68 27.63 -26.35 13.16
C GLN A 68 28.82 -25.62 13.80
N LYS A 69 29.85 -25.37 12.99
CA LYS A 69 30.93 -24.42 13.33
C LYS A 69 30.29 -23.11 13.81
N PRO A 70 30.74 -22.52 14.93
CA PRO A 70 30.12 -21.32 15.49
C PRO A 70 30.35 -20.14 14.55
N GLY A 71 29.31 -19.76 13.82
CA GLY A 71 29.25 -18.52 13.07
C GLY A 71 29.32 -17.34 14.04
N ARG A 72 30.34 -16.51 13.84
CA ARG A 72 30.56 -15.25 14.55
C ARG A 72 29.34 -14.33 14.40
N GLY A 73 28.93 -13.70 15.51
CA GLY A 73 28.27 -12.40 15.46
C GLY A 73 26.80 -12.31 15.89
N ARG A 74 26.45 -12.75 17.11
CA ARG A 74 25.49 -12.03 17.99
C ARG A 74 25.52 -12.60 19.42
N PRO A 75 25.66 -11.78 20.48
CA PRO A 75 25.53 -12.26 21.85
C PRO A 75 24.11 -12.80 22.09
N ARG A 76 23.99 -14.05 22.57
CA ARG A 76 22.72 -14.61 23.05
C ARG A 76 22.36 -13.94 24.37
N ARG A 77 21.20 -13.28 24.44
CA ARG A 77 20.55 -12.94 25.72
C ARG A 77 19.98 -14.23 26.32
N GLN A 78 20.33 -14.50 27.57
CA GLN A 78 19.75 -15.54 28.41
C GLN A 78 18.43 -15.05 29.00
N ASP A 79 17.40 -15.89 28.85
CA ASP A 79 16.33 -16.28 29.80
C ASP A 79 15.39 -15.15 30.34
N ASP A 80 14.08 -15.30 30.52
CA ASP A 80 13.17 -16.44 30.74
C ASP A 80 11.74 -16.08 30.27
N GLN A 81 11.00 -16.98 29.63
CA GLN A 81 9.90 -17.77 30.23
C GLN A 81 8.96 -16.99 31.16
N ASP A 82 7.88 -16.43 30.60
CA ASP A 82 6.49 -16.58 31.08
C ASP A 82 5.53 -15.67 30.31
N LYS A 83 4.72 -16.27 29.42
CA LYS A 83 3.26 -16.02 29.29
C LYS A 83 2.69 -16.71 28.05
N LYS A 84 1.96 -17.80 28.32
CA LYS A 84 0.88 -18.32 27.48
C LYS A 84 -0.30 -17.37 27.56
N SER A 85 -0.63 -16.67 26.47
CA SER A 85 -2.00 -16.37 26.02
C SER A 85 -1.96 -15.44 24.80
N ALA A 86 -2.80 -15.74 23.81
CA ALA A 86 -2.98 -15.09 22.51
C ALA A 86 -2.07 -15.60 21.39
N LYS A 87 -2.58 -16.60 20.64
CA LYS A 87 -2.24 -16.74 19.22
C LYS A 87 -3.03 -15.66 18.48
N SER A 88 -2.44 -14.48 18.30
CA SER A 88 -2.73 -13.67 17.13
C SER A 88 -1.92 -14.25 15.97
N ASP A 89 -2.61 -14.45 14.86
CA ASP A 89 -2.05 -14.83 13.58
C ASP A 89 -1.43 -13.58 12.94
N ASP A 90 -0.33 -13.08 13.51
CA ASP A 90 0.41 -11.94 12.96
C ASP A 90 1.78 -12.40 12.47
N GLY A 91 1.72 -13.10 11.34
CA GLY A 91 2.84 -13.26 10.43
C GLY A 91 2.83 -12.19 9.35
N GLN A 92 2.47 -10.93 9.66
CA GLN A 92 2.76 -9.80 8.77
C GLN A 92 4.25 -9.48 8.90
N SER A 93 5.06 -10.12 8.06
CA SER A 93 6.32 -9.51 7.66
C SER A 93 5.96 -8.18 7.00
N GLU A 94 6.10 -7.07 7.74
CA GLU A 94 5.99 -5.71 7.21
C GLU A 94 6.97 -5.59 6.04
N SER A 95 6.46 -5.80 4.84
CA SER A 95 7.17 -5.54 3.61
C SER A 95 7.36 -4.03 3.57
N VAL A 96 8.61 -3.59 3.76
CA VAL A 96 9.02 -2.17 3.75
C VAL A 96 8.65 -1.46 2.44
N ASN A 97 8.17 -2.18 1.41
CA ASN A 97 7.86 -1.65 0.08
C ASN A 97 6.36 -1.57 -0.26
N GLU A 98 5.43 -1.95 0.63
CA GLU A 98 3.98 -1.95 0.31
C GLU A 98 3.43 -0.61 -0.24
N PRO A 99 3.75 0.58 0.31
CA PRO A 99 3.19 1.82 -0.22
C PRO A 99 3.71 2.15 -1.62
N ASP A 100 4.99 1.89 -1.91
CA ASP A 100 5.56 2.09 -3.24
C ASP A 100 4.94 1.12 -4.26
N GLU A 101 4.71 -0.13 -3.87
CA GLU A 101 4.02 -1.12 -4.69
C GLU A 101 2.60 -0.64 -5.07
N THR A 102 1.82 -0.11 -4.11
CA THR A 102 0.47 0.41 -4.41
C THR A 102 0.48 1.59 -5.40
N ILE A 103 1.48 2.47 -5.32
CA ILE A 103 1.65 3.57 -6.29
C ILE A 103 2.07 3.03 -7.65
N GLU A 104 2.97 2.05 -7.72
CA GLU A 104 3.38 1.46 -9.00
C GLU A 104 2.25 0.68 -9.68
N GLU A 105 1.38 0.02 -8.92
CA GLU A 105 0.16 -0.60 -9.44
C GLU A 105 -0.78 0.46 -10.05
N LEU A 106 -1.00 1.56 -9.34
CA LEU A 106 -1.80 2.68 -9.86
C LEU A 106 -1.20 3.25 -11.15
N LEU A 107 0.12 3.45 -11.19
CA LEU A 107 0.79 3.93 -12.40
C LEU A 107 0.70 2.94 -13.55
N THR A 108 0.78 1.64 -13.27
CA THR A 108 0.58 0.59 -14.28
C THR A 108 -0.84 0.59 -14.83
N PHE A 109 -1.83 0.81 -13.97
CA PHE A 109 -3.21 1.02 -14.40
C PHE A 109 -3.32 2.26 -15.30
N LEU A 110 -2.73 3.38 -14.91
CA LEU A 110 -2.75 4.60 -15.74
C LEU A 110 -2.06 4.36 -17.08
N ASP A 111 -0.92 3.67 -17.12
CA ASP A 111 -0.25 3.32 -18.37
C ASP A 111 -1.12 2.50 -19.32
N SER A 112 -2.01 1.66 -18.78
CA SER A 112 -2.97 0.89 -19.58
C SER A 112 -4.03 1.77 -20.27
N LEU A 113 -4.27 2.97 -19.73
CA LEU A 113 -5.16 3.98 -20.31
C LEU A 113 -4.41 4.89 -21.31
N GLY A 114 -3.09 5.05 -21.15
CA GLY A 114 -2.25 5.86 -22.01
C GLY A 114 -0.92 6.23 -21.35
N ASN A 115 -0.04 6.94 -22.07
CA ASN A 115 1.27 7.34 -21.56
C ASN A 115 1.18 8.49 -20.54
N PHE A 116 0.76 8.19 -19.31
CA PHE A 116 0.59 9.18 -18.24
C PHE A 116 1.76 9.26 -17.26
N ARG A 117 2.76 8.39 -17.38
CA ARG A 117 3.99 8.52 -16.61
C ARG A 117 4.85 9.69 -17.05
N GLN A 118 5.49 10.33 -16.08
CA GLN A 118 6.52 11.31 -16.32
C GLN A 118 7.76 10.64 -16.93
N THR A 119 8.22 11.14 -18.08
CA THR A 119 9.42 10.63 -18.76
C THR A 119 10.68 11.34 -18.31
N GLU A 120 10.56 12.61 -17.91
CA GLU A 120 11.66 13.43 -17.43
C GLU A 120 11.89 13.21 -15.94
N LYS A 121 13.08 12.74 -15.57
CA LYS A 121 13.45 12.61 -14.16
C LYS A 121 13.79 13.98 -13.60
N PHE A 122 13.19 14.33 -12.47
CA PHE A 122 13.60 15.49 -11.69
C PHE A 122 14.96 15.26 -11.05
N SER A 123 15.81 16.28 -11.06
CA SER A 123 17.18 16.21 -10.54
C SER A 123 17.25 16.42 -9.03
N ASN A 124 16.25 17.07 -8.44
CA ASN A 124 16.19 17.43 -7.02
C ASN A 124 14.76 17.79 -6.57
N ASP A 125 14.56 17.94 -5.26
CA ASP A 125 13.26 18.29 -4.65
C ASP A 125 12.76 19.69 -5.01
N VAL A 126 13.64 20.61 -5.41
CA VAL A 126 13.25 21.95 -5.84
C VAL A 126 12.50 21.88 -7.17
N GLU A 127 12.99 21.08 -8.12
CA GLU A 127 12.31 20.85 -9.40
C GLU A 127 10.95 20.16 -9.20
N ILE A 128 10.88 19.21 -8.26
CA ILE A 128 9.61 18.56 -7.88
C ILE A 128 8.62 19.58 -7.34
N GLN A 129 9.03 20.43 -6.40
CA GLN A 129 8.17 21.47 -5.85
C GLN A 129 7.65 22.41 -6.95
N VAL A 130 8.55 22.89 -7.80
CA VAL A 130 8.21 23.79 -8.91
C VAL A 130 7.18 23.12 -9.83
N PHE A 131 7.40 21.86 -10.19
CA PHE A 131 6.46 21.10 -11.02
C PHE A 131 5.06 21.00 -10.38
N LEU A 132 4.99 20.58 -9.11
CA LEU A 132 3.72 20.40 -8.40
C LEU A 132 2.95 21.72 -8.28
N LEU A 133 3.62 22.79 -7.85
CA LEU A 133 2.97 24.08 -7.60
C LEU A 133 2.59 24.82 -8.89
N GLN A 134 3.41 24.75 -9.95
CA GLN A 134 3.10 25.40 -11.23
C GLN A 134 2.00 24.68 -12.01
N ASN A 135 1.88 23.36 -11.84
CA ASN A 135 0.89 22.57 -12.57
C ASN A 135 -0.38 22.29 -11.76
N PHE A 136 -0.50 22.82 -10.55
CA PHE A 136 -1.74 22.76 -9.78
C PHE A 136 -2.85 23.54 -10.52
N PRO A 137 -4.00 22.94 -10.87
CA PRO A 137 -5.01 23.54 -11.74
C PRO A 137 -5.93 24.53 -11.00
N CYS A 138 -5.35 25.57 -10.39
CA CYS A 138 -6.06 26.59 -9.61
C CYS A 138 -7.19 27.28 -10.40
N ASN A 139 -7.05 27.38 -11.72
CA ASN A 139 -8.00 28.03 -12.62
C ASN A 139 -9.24 27.17 -12.95
N VAL A 140 -9.26 25.90 -12.55
CA VAL A 140 -10.41 25.00 -12.76
C VAL A 140 -11.47 25.18 -11.66
N PHE A 141 -11.06 25.64 -10.49
CA PHE A 141 -11.93 25.76 -9.32
C PHE A 141 -12.62 27.11 -9.25
N SER A 142 -13.87 27.12 -8.78
CA SER A 142 -14.68 28.34 -8.69
C SER A 142 -14.22 29.28 -7.58
N ASN A 143 -13.62 28.74 -6.51
CA ASN A 143 -13.15 29.48 -5.35
C ASN A 143 -11.83 28.92 -4.84
N CYS A 144 -10.91 29.79 -4.40
CA CYS A 144 -9.64 29.38 -3.80
C CYS A 144 -9.84 28.53 -2.55
N SER A 145 -10.89 28.78 -1.75
CA SER A 145 -11.16 28.01 -0.53
C SER A 145 -11.30 26.50 -0.77
N GLU A 146 -11.63 26.11 -2.00
CA GLU A 146 -11.84 24.70 -2.37
C GLU A 146 -10.54 23.88 -2.42
N TYR A 147 -9.42 24.52 -2.73
CA TYR A 147 -8.14 23.82 -2.96
C TYR A 147 -6.98 24.38 -2.14
N GLN A 148 -7.12 25.58 -1.56
CA GLN A 148 -6.05 26.30 -0.90
C GLN A 148 -5.40 25.48 0.22
N GLY A 149 -6.20 24.76 1.01
CA GLY A 149 -5.69 23.91 2.10
C GLY A 149 -4.72 22.84 1.61
N ILE A 150 -5.08 22.11 0.55
CA ILE A 150 -4.18 21.10 -0.06
C ILE A 150 -2.97 21.78 -0.71
N TYR A 151 -3.17 22.88 -1.44
CA TYR A 151 -2.11 23.60 -2.13
C TYR A 151 -1.01 24.07 -1.17
N ASP A 152 -1.42 24.71 -0.06
CA ASP A 152 -0.49 25.20 0.96
C ASP A 152 0.24 24.04 1.65
N LEU A 153 -0.46 22.94 1.94
CA LEU A 153 0.19 21.75 2.50
C LEU A 153 1.20 21.13 1.52
N ILE A 154 0.92 21.04 0.22
CA ILE A 154 1.90 20.57 -0.77
C ILE A 154 3.14 21.48 -0.75
N LYS A 155 2.94 22.79 -0.71
CA LYS A 155 4.03 23.77 -0.63
C LYS A 155 4.85 23.59 0.65
N ASP A 156 4.22 23.42 1.80
CA ASP A 156 4.90 23.26 3.08
C ASP A 156 5.65 21.92 3.17
N LEU A 157 5.02 20.81 2.77
CA LEU A 157 5.64 19.48 2.76
C LEU A 157 6.88 19.45 1.84
N THR A 158 6.78 20.06 0.65
CA THR A 158 7.93 20.13 -0.27
C THR A 158 9.02 21.09 0.22
N ASN A 159 8.65 22.20 0.86
CA ASN A 159 9.62 23.09 1.52
C ASN A 159 10.40 22.38 2.63
N GLU A 160 9.73 21.55 3.42
CA GLU A 160 10.37 20.76 4.47
C GLU A 160 11.37 19.75 3.90
N LYS A 161 11.00 19.03 2.83
CA LYS A 161 11.93 18.11 2.13
C LYS A 161 13.17 18.82 1.57
N ILE A 162 12.98 20.00 0.97
CA ILE A 162 14.10 20.80 0.46
C ILE A 162 15.06 21.21 1.58
N LYS A 163 14.53 21.56 2.77
CA LYS A 163 15.33 21.97 3.93
C LYS A 163 16.04 20.79 4.61
N ILE A 164 15.37 19.65 4.69
CA ILE A 164 15.86 18.46 5.37
C ILE A 164 15.90 17.32 4.35
N GLN A 165 17.04 17.21 3.66
CA GLN A 165 17.28 16.13 2.70
C GLN A 165 17.07 14.77 3.38
N ASP A 166 16.47 13.83 2.65
CA ASP A 166 16.17 12.46 3.08
C ASP A 166 15.23 12.34 4.29
N ILE A 167 14.41 13.36 4.60
CA ILE A 167 13.38 13.24 5.62
C ILE A 167 12.19 12.41 5.13
N ASP A 168 11.88 11.34 5.85
CA ASP A 168 10.59 10.67 5.74
C ASP A 168 9.56 11.43 6.58
N LEU A 169 8.78 12.29 5.91
CA LEU A 169 7.73 13.08 6.56
C LEU A 169 6.65 12.19 7.20
N LEU A 170 6.39 11.01 6.64
CA LEU A 170 5.39 10.09 7.16
C LEU A 170 5.89 9.37 8.42
N ALA A 171 7.19 9.08 8.54
CA ALA A 171 7.74 8.45 9.73
C ALA A 171 7.49 9.25 11.02
N ASN A 172 7.32 10.57 10.92
CA ASN A 172 7.11 11.46 12.06
C ASN A 172 5.63 11.68 12.42
N GLU A 173 4.68 11.15 11.64
CA GLU A 173 3.26 11.32 11.92
C GLU A 173 2.83 10.54 13.17
N PRO A 174 2.12 11.17 14.12
CA PRO A 174 1.71 10.53 15.36
C PRO A 174 0.70 9.40 15.11
N LEU A 175 0.91 8.27 15.78
CA LEU A 175 -0.02 7.15 15.81
C LEU A 175 -1.01 7.26 16.97
N ASP A 176 -2.23 6.81 16.74
CA ASP A 176 -3.19 6.52 17.79
C ASP A 176 -2.83 5.19 18.48
N LYS A 177 -2.83 5.21 19.80
CA LYS A 177 -2.41 4.06 20.62
C LYS A 177 -3.45 2.94 20.59
N ASP A 178 -4.72 3.28 20.38
CA ASP A 178 -5.82 2.33 20.47
C ASP A 178 -6.07 1.66 19.12
N THR A 179 -6.05 2.45 18.04
CA THR A 179 -6.34 1.94 16.67
C THR A 179 -5.09 1.59 15.88
N SER A 180 -3.90 1.98 16.33
CA SER A 180 -2.64 1.89 15.57
C SER A 180 -2.67 2.63 14.21
N LEU A 181 -3.63 3.54 14.02
CA LEU A 181 -3.74 4.39 12.83
C LEU A 181 -3.05 5.73 13.05
N ARG A 182 -2.60 6.37 11.98
CA ARG A 182 -2.05 7.74 12.05
C ARG A 182 -3.16 8.75 12.36
N LYS A 183 -2.85 9.73 13.20
CA LYS A 183 -3.75 10.85 13.56
C LYS A 183 -3.75 11.98 12.54
N THR A 184 -3.04 11.80 11.42
CA THR A 184 -2.96 12.76 10.33
C THR A 184 -4.36 13.07 9.81
N ASN A 185 -4.68 14.36 9.68
CA ASN A 185 -5.97 14.76 9.13
C ASN A 185 -6.05 14.50 7.62
N ILE A 186 -7.27 14.42 7.11
CA ILE A 186 -7.53 14.04 5.71
C ILE A 186 -6.92 15.02 4.71
N THR A 187 -7.02 16.34 4.95
CA THR A 187 -6.44 17.35 4.06
C THR A 187 -4.93 17.12 3.87
N LYS A 188 -4.21 16.78 4.94
CA LYS A 188 -2.78 16.46 4.88
C LYS A 188 -2.50 15.10 4.24
N ILE A 189 -3.35 14.10 4.46
CA ILE A 189 -3.27 12.80 3.76
C ILE A 189 -3.36 12.99 2.24
N MET A 190 -4.29 13.81 1.77
CA MET A 190 -4.44 14.13 0.34
C MET A 190 -3.22 14.84 -0.23
N ALA A 191 -2.66 15.79 0.51
CA ALA A 191 -1.41 16.45 0.13
C ALA A 191 -0.24 15.46 0.04
N TYR A 192 -0.10 14.54 1.02
CA TYR A 192 0.90 13.47 0.96
C TYR A 192 0.76 12.63 -0.30
N PHE A 193 -0.45 12.17 -0.61
CA PHE A 193 -0.70 11.37 -1.80
C PHE A 193 -0.27 12.11 -3.08
N LEU A 194 -0.67 13.37 -3.24
CA LEU A 194 -0.32 14.19 -4.40
C LEU A 194 1.19 14.46 -4.50
N THR A 195 1.89 14.66 -3.38
CA THR A 195 3.37 14.82 -3.39
C THR A 195 4.11 13.55 -3.76
N GLN A 196 3.53 12.37 -3.51
CA GLN A 196 4.14 11.09 -3.87
C GLN A 196 3.87 10.69 -5.32
N ILE A 197 2.62 10.82 -5.76
CA ILE A 197 2.22 10.40 -7.11
C ILE A 197 2.55 11.46 -8.17
N GLY A 198 2.44 12.75 -7.83
CA GLY A 198 2.59 13.85 -8.78
C GLY A 198 3.89 13.83 -9.58
N PRO A 199 5.07 13.65 -8.96
CA PRO A 199 6.35 13.60 -9.69
C PRO A 199 6.47 12.42 -10.66
N LYS A 200 5.59 11.41 -10.54
CA LYS A 200 5.56 10.23 -11.40
C LYS A 200 4.56 10.39 -12.56
N LEU A 201 3.78 11.47 -12.61
CA LEU A 201 2.75 11.73 -13.62
C LEU A 201 3.15 12.84 -14.59
N CYS A 202 2.72 12.75 -15.85
CA CYS A 202 2.78 13.87 -16.78
C CYS A 202 1.85 15.02 -16.34
N VAL A 203 2.04 16.21 -16.91
CA VAL A 203 1.31 17.42 -16.51
C VAL A 203 -0.21 17.25 -16.59
N GLU A 204 -0.72 16.64 -17.65
CA GLU A 204 -2.16 16.43 -17.85
C GLU A 204 -2.73 15.48 -16.80
N ALA A 205 -2.06 14.35 -16.57
CA ALA A 205 -2.48 13.36 -15.59
C ALA A 205 -2.43 13.90 -14.16
N TYR A 206 -1.38 14.67 -13.83
CA TYR A 206 -1.27 15.32 -12.53
C TYR A 206 -2.42 16.31 -12.29
N ARG A 207 -2.76 17.15 -13.27
CA ARG A 207 -3.88 18.09 -13.17
C ARG A 207 -5.21 17.38 -12.93
N GLU A 208 -5.48 16.34 -13.70
CA GLU A 208 -6.68 15.52 -13.53
C GLU A 208 -6.73 14.85 -12.15
N MET A 209 -5.61 14.34 -11.65
CA MET A 209 -5.50 13.76 -10.31
C MET A 209 -5.75 14.78 -9.20
N VAL A 210 -5.23 16.00 -9.34
CA VAL A 210 -5.50 17.07 -8.37
C VAL A 210 -6.99 17.42 -8.34
N ILE A 211 -7.63 17.57 -9.49
CA ILE A 211 -9.08 17.86 -9.57
C ILE A 211 -9.89 16.76 -8.90
N PHE A 212 -9.55 15.50 -9.20
CA PHE A 212 -10.19 14.33 -8.58
C PHE A 212 -10.07 14.36 -7.05
N ILE A 213 -8.87 14.60 -6.51
CA ILE A 213 -8.63 14.67 -5.06
C ILE A 213 -9.36 15.84 -4.41
N VAL A 214 -9.34 17.03 -5.02
CA VAL A 214 -10.08 18.20 -4.51
C VAL A 214 -11.60 17.95 -4.50
N PHE A 215 -12.14 17.31 -5.54
CA PHE A 215 -13.56 16.92 -5.55
C PHE A 215 -13.88 15.87 -4.48
N TYR A 216 -12.97 14.94 -4.22
CA TYR A 216 -13.14 13.99 -3.12
C TYR A 216 -13.14 14.68 -1.76
N GLN A 217 -12.25 15.65 -1.54
CA GLN A 217 -12.24 16.50 -0.34
C GLN A 217 -13.58 17.23 -0.15
N LYS A 218 -14.11 17.87 -1.20
CA LYS A 218 -15.41 18.54 -1.14
C LYS A 218 -16.53 17.58 -0.75
N CYS A 219 -16.56 16.40 -1.36
CA CYS A 219 -17.55 15.37 -1.05
C CYS A 219 -17.47 14.94 0.43
N LEU A 220 -16.25 14.74 0.94
CA LEU A 220 -16.01 14.43 2.36
C LEU A 220 -16.47 15.56 3.29
N ASN A 221 -16.17 16.81 2.95
CA ASN A 221 -16.63 17.95 3.73
C ASN A 221 -18.15 18.08 3.74
N MET A 222 -18.84 17.68 2.67
CA MET A 222 -20.29 17.72 2.58
C MET A 222 -20.98 16.54 3.28
N LEU A 223 -20.47 15.32 3.10
CA LEU A 223 -21.17 14.09 3.47
C LEU A 223 -20.50 13.30 4.59
N GLY A 224 -19.23 13.59 4.92
CA GLY A 224 -18.40 12.77 5.81
C GLY A 224 -18.99 12.61 7.21
N TYR A 225 -19.47 13.70 7.84
CA TYR A 225 -20.08 13.61 9.16
C TYR A 225 -21.36 12.76 9.17
N GLN A 226 -22.20 12.90 8.14
CA GLN A 226 -23.42 12.11 8.00
C GLN A 226 -23.09 10.63 7.79
N ALA A 227 -22.07 10.33 6.98
CA ALA A 227 -21.61 8.97 6.73
C ALA A 227 -21.09 8.29 8.00
N ILE A 228 -20.25 8.98 8.79
CA ILE A 228 -19.78 8.49 10.09
C ILE A 228 -20.95 8.23 11.05
N GLN A 229 -21.89 9.17 11.13
CA GLN A 229 -23.04 9.04 12.03
C GLN A 229 -23.88 7.80 11.66
N LYS A 230 -24.14 7.59 10.37
CA LYS A 230 -24.86 6.41 9.86
C LYS A 230 -24.10 5.12 10.17
N TYR A 231 -22.79 5.09 9.93
CA TYR A 231 -21.94 3.94 10.23
C TYR A 231 -22.03 3.50 11.70
N PHE A 232 -21.90 4.45 12.63
CA PHE A 232 -22.03 4.14 14.06
C PHE A 232 -23.46 3.77 14.49
N GLN A 233 -24.48 4.30 13.83
CA GLN A 233 -25.87 3.89 14.07
C GLN A 233 -26.10 2.43 13.64
N GLU A 234 -25.52 2.00 12.53
CA GLU A 234 -25.64 0.63 12.02
C GLU A 234 -24.92 -0.38 12.93
N LEU A 235 -23.72 -0.06 13.41
CA LEU A 235 -23.01 -0.88 14.41
C LEU A 235 -23.81 -1.06 15.71
N ARG A 236 -24.56 -0.02 16.14
CA ARG A 236 -25.35 -0.04 17.37
C ARG A 236 -26.68 -0.76 17.28
N LYS A 237 -27.19 -1.09 16.08
CA LYS A 237 -28.40 -1.93 16.00
C LYS A 237 -28.21 -3.31 16.64
N GLY A 238 -26.97 -3.68 17.03
CA GLY A 238 -26.64 -4.82 17.88
C GLY A 238 -26.48 -4.54 19.39
N ASP A 239 -26.26 -3.30 19.85
CA ASP A 239 -25.95 -2.98 21.26
C ASP A 239 -26.51 -1.61 21.71
N ASN A 240 -27.36 -1.61 22.74
CA ASN A 240 -28.11 -0.46 23.29
C ASN A 240 -27.28 0.61 24.04
N LYS A 241 -26.02 0.88 23.66
CA LYS A 241 -25.22 1.93 24.31
C LYS A 241 -25.16 3.21 23.47
N GLN A 242 -25.65 4.30 24.06
CA GLN A 242 -25.61 5.65 23.50
C GLN A 242 -24.18 6.19 23.61
N LEU A 243 -23.48 6.48 22.50
CA LEU A 243 -22.32 7.37 22.58
C LEU A 243 -22.80 8.81 22.69
N ASP A 244 -22.16 9.48 23.64
CA ASP A 244 -22.09 10.92 23.79
C ASP A 244 -21.06 11.46 22.78
N ILE A 245 -21.40 11.43 21.49
CA ILE A 245 -20.67 12.28 20.53
C ILE A 245 -21.03 13.69 20.95
N LYS A 246 -20.05 14.49 21.38
CA LYS A 246 -20.27 15.91 21.70
C LYS A 246 -20.63 16.65 20.40
N GLU A 247 -21.91 16.58 20.01
CA GLU A 247 -22.49 17.15 18.79
C GLU A 247 -22.20 18.66 18.65
N GLU A 248 -21.98 19.35 19.76
CA GLU A 248 -21.80 20.81 19.81
C GLU A 248 -20.46 21.32 19.24
N VAL A 249 -19.42 20.47 19.09
CA VAL A 249 -18.09 20.90 18.58
C VAL A 249 -17.96 20.70 17.07
N ILE A 250 -18.80 19.86 16.45
CA ILE A 250 -18.66 19.40 15.06
C ILE A 250 -19.26 20.38 14.04
N GLN A 251 -20.20 21.25 14.42
CA GLN A 251 -21.03 21.97 13.45
C GLN A 251 -20.33 23.07 12.64
N ASN A 252 -19.11 23.49 13.00
CA ASN A 252 -18.44 24.65 12.38
C ASN A 252 -17.07 24.35 11.77
N GLN A 253 -16.62 23.09 11.75
CA GLN A 253 -15.32 22.72 11.19
C GLN A 253 -15.49 21.82 9.98
N GLU A 254 -14.59 21.96 9.00
CA GLU A 254 -14.58 21.08 7.84
C GLU A 254 -14.16 19.66 8.25
N PHE A 255 -14.87 18.66 7.73
CA PHE A 255 -14.61 17.25 8.04
C PHE A 255 -13.14 16.87 7.81
N CYS A 256 -12.57 17.28 6.68
CA CYS A 256 -11.22 16.88 6.29
C CYS A 256 -10.12 17.48 7.18
N ASP A 257 -10.39 18.59 7.86
CA ASP A 257 -9.42 19.26 8.72
C ASP A 257 -9.38 18.65 10.13
N VAL A 258 -10.46 17.99 10.55
CA VAL A 258 -10.64 17.44 11.90
C VAL A 258 -10.45 15.94 11.95
N GLN A 259 -10.99 15.21 10.96
CA GLN A 259 -11.01 13.75 10.96
C GLN A 259 -9.71 13.17 10.40
N ASN A 260 -9.38 11.96 10.87
CA ASN A 260 -8.30 11.15 10.31
C ASN A 260 -8.78 10.32 9.11
N GLY A 261 -7.90 9.50 8.55
CA GLY A 261 -8.18 8.70 7.36
C GLY A 261 -9.15 7.52 7.54
N GLU A 262 -9.52 7.16 8.77
CA GLU A 262 -10.18 5.88 9.07
C GLU A 262 -11.47 5.70 8.26
N HIS A 263 -12.30 6.74 8.22
CA HIS A 263 -13.64 6.71 7.66
C HIS A 263 -13.77 7.38 6.28
N MET A 264 -12.66 7.71 5.62
CA MET A 264 -12.69 8.35 4.29
C MET A 264 -13.51 7.52 3.27
N LEU A 265 -13.35 6.20 3.30
CA LEU A 265 -13.91 5.30 2.30
C LEU A 265 -15.43 5.10 2.42
N LEU A 266 -16.06 5.56 3.52
CA LEU A 266 -17.52 5.41 3.71
C LEU A 266 -18.35 6.12 2.63
N ILE A 267 -17.81 7.18 2.04
CA ILE A 267 -18.50 7.96 1.00
C ILE A 267 -18.05 7.61 -0.42
N ALA A 268 -17.19 6.60 -0.62
CA ALA A 268 -16.59 6.32 -1.92
C ALA A 268 -17.65 6.08 -3.01
N ASN A 269 -18.71 5.33 -2.70
CA ASN A 269 -19.81 5.07 -3.63
C ASN A 269 -20.60 6.35 -3.96
N ASP A 270 -20.97 7.14 -2.95
CA ASP A 270 -21.70 8.40 -3.15
C ASP A 270 -20.86 9.40 -3.95
N PHE A 271 -19.55 9.43 -3.68
CA PHE A 271 -18.61 10.24 -4.42
C PHE A 271 -18.59 9.86 -5.90
N ILE A 272 -18.35 8.59 -6.23
CA ILE A 272 -18.21 8.14 -7.61
C ILE A 272 -19.54 8.20 -8.38
N LEU A 273 -20.65 7.76 -7.78
CA LEU A 273 -21.92 7.58 -8.48
C LEU A 273 -22.74 8.86 -8.57
N SER A 274 -22.61 9.76 -7.59
CA SER A 274 -23.46 10.94 -7.49
C SER A 274 -22.66 12.24 -7.57
N PHE A 275 -21.68 12.41 -6.70
CA PHE A 275 -20.99 13.70 -6.55
C PHE A 275 -20.08 14.03 -7.74
N LEU A 276 -19.26 13.06 -8.16
CA LEU A 276 -18.23 13.24 -9.18
C LEU A 276 -18.84 13.59 -10.55
N PRO A 277 -19.86 12.87 -11.07
CA PRO A 277 -20.52 13.25 -12.32
C PRO A 277 -21.13 14.66 -12.26
N GLN A 278 -21.76 15.01 -11.13
CA GLN A 278 -22.37 16.33 -10.93
C GLN A 278 -21.32 17.45 -10.88
N SER A 279 -20.15 17.18 -10.32
CA SER A 279 -19.05 18.15 -10.23
C SER A 279 -18.49 18.55 -11.60
N TYR A 280 -18.76 17.76 -12.65
CA TYR A 280 -18.37 18.08 -14.02
C TYR A 280 -19.41 18.91 -14.79
N LEU A 281 -20.65 19.09 -14.29
CA LEU A 281 -21.75 19.82 -14.96
C LEU A 281 -21.52 21.34 -15.12
N GLY A 282 -20.33 21.85 -14.85
CA GLY A 282 -19.90 23.22 -15.19
C GLY A 282 -18.48 23.29 -15.72
N LEU A 283 -17.87 22.14 -16.00
CA LEU A 283 -16.51 22.00 -16.50
C LEU A 283 -16.49 21.38 -17.90
N GLU A 284 -17.60 21.34 -18.63
CA GLU A 284 -17.72 20.52 -19.85
C GLU A 284 -16.70 20.92 -20.93
N ALA A 285 -16.35 22.20 -21.00
CA ALA A 285 -15.32 22.68 -21.93
C ALA A 285 -13.92 22.15 -21.61
N ILE A 286 -13.60 22.02 -20.32
CA ILE A 286 -12.30 21.56 -19.82
C ILE A 286 -12.27 20.02 -19.82
N GLU A 287 -13.35 19.39 -19.37
CA GLU A 287 -13.53 17.95 -19.25
C GLU A 287 -13.37 17.22 -20.60
N LYS A 288 -13.72 17.86 -21.72
CA LYS A 288 -13.48 17.32 -23.07
C LYS A 288 -12.01 16.99 -23.34
N ASN A 289 -11.09 17.67 -22.67
CA ASN A 289 -9.66 17.42 -22.80
C ASN A 289 -9.13 16.41 -21.79
N PHE A 290 -9.93 16.03 -20.80
CA PHE A 290 -9.54 15.02 -19.81
C PHE A 290 -9.51 13.64 -20.43
N LYS A 291 -8.57 12.83 -20.00
CA LYS A 291 -8.33 11.47 -20.50
C LYS A 291 -8.55 10.41 -19.43
N ILE A 292 -8.41 10.75 -18.16
CA ILE A 292 -8.54 9.82 -17.03
C ILE A 292 -9.93 9.94 -16.41
N PHE A 293 -10.34 11.14 -16.00
CA PHE A 293 -11.59 11.38 -15.27
C PHE A 293 -12.60 12.22 -16.05
N GLY A 294 -13.88 12.06 -15.68
CA GLY A 294 -15.02 12.75 -16.27
C GLY A 294 -16.34 12.05 -15.97
N SER A 295 -17.41 12.62 -16.50
CA SER A 295 -18.81 12.25 -16.31
C SER A 295 -19.27 11.04 -17.12
N CYS A 296 -18.53 10.64 -18.17
CA CYS A 296 -18.90 9.48 -18.97
C CYS A 296 -18.54 8.15 -18.27
N ALA A 297 -19.27 7.09 -18.60
CA ALA A 297 -19.17 5.80 -17.93
C ALA A 297 -17.74 5.20 -17.90
N GLU A 298 -16.98 5.33 -18.99
CA GLU A 298 -15.60 4.86 -19.07
C GLU A 298 -14.69 5.57 -18.08
N LYS A 299 -14.81 6.89 -17.97
CA LYS A 299 -14.01 7.71 -17.05
C LYS A 299 -14.45 7.54 -15.59
N LEU A 300 -15.73 7.26 -15.33
CA LEU A 300 -16.20 6.85 -13.99
C LEU A 300 -15.65 5.49 -13.61
N LYS A 301 -15.53 4.55 -14.54
CA LYS A 301 -14.84 3.26 -14.31
C LYS A 301 -13.38 3.50 -13.93
N ASN A 302 -12.69 4.44 -14.56
CA ASN A 302 -11.33 4.80 -14.16
C ASN A 302 -11.27 5.37 -12.75
N ALA A 303 -12.22 6.25 -12.40
CA ALA A 303 -12.34 6.81 -11.05
C ALA A 303 -12.52 5.73 -9.97
N VAL A 304 -13.26 4.66 -10.28
CA VAL A 304 -13.42 3.49 -9.43
C VAL A 304 -12.07 2.80 -9.14
N TYR A 305 -11.27 2.51 -10.18
CA TYR A 305 -9.94 1.90 -10.00
C TYR A 305 -8.96 2.82 -9.26
N VAL A 306 -8.94 4.11 -9.57
CA VAL A 306 -8.08 5.07 -8.84
C VAL A 306 -8.47 5.14 -7.37
N THR A 307 -9.77 5.17 -7.05
CA THR A 307 -10.24 5.15 -5.66
C THR A 307 -9.83 3.87 -4.94
N GLN A 308 -9.86 2.73 -5.63
CA GLN A 308 -9.39 1.46 -5.07
C GLN A 308 -7.89 1.52 -4.74
N HIS A 309 -7.02 1.89 -5.69
CA HIS A 309 -5.59 1.97 -5.41
C HIS A 309 -5.27 3.02 -4.35
N PHE A 310 -6.00 4.14 -4.34
CA PHE A 310 -5.91 5.11 -3.25
C PHE A 310 -6.27 4.49 -1.89
N SER A 311 -7.31 3.65 -1.83
CA SER A 311 -7.66 2.92 -0.60
C SER A 311 -6.56 1.96 -0.14
N TYR A 312 -5.87 1.29 -1.08
CA TYR A 312 -4.76 0.40 -0.76
C TYR A 312 -3.56 1.18 -0.23
N TRP A 313 -3.27 2.33 -0.83
CA TRP A 313 -2.24 3.24 -0.35
C TRP A 313 -2.56 3.79 1.05
N LEU A 314 -3.82 4.15 1.33
CA LEU A 314 -4.24 4.57 2.67
C LEU A 314 -4.05 3.45 3.71
N TYR A 315 -4.39 2.22 3.34
CA TYR A 315 -4.26 1.05 4.20
C TYR A 315 -2.79 0.71 4.49
N SER A 316 -1.93 0.67 3.46
CA SER A 316 -0.50 0.35 3.61
C SER A 316 0.23 1.37 4.50
N LEU A 317 -0.19 2.63 4.46
CA LEU A 317 0.36 3.69 5.32
C LEU A 317 -0.30 3.82 6.70
N LYS A 318 -1.22 2.91 7.06
CA LYS A 318 -1.97 2.93 8.33
C LYS A 318 -2.78 4.21 8.54
N PHE A 319 -3.35 4.77 7.47
CA PHE A 319 -4.34 5.84 7.56
C PHE A 319 -5.76 5.30 7.77
N THR A 320 -6.03 4.07 7.35
CA THR A 320 -7.30 3.39 7.54
C THR A 320 -7.09 1.90 7.76
N ASN A 321 -8.06 1.25 8.41
CA ASN A 321 -8.16 -0.21 8.52
C ASN A 321 -9.05 -0.82 7.42
N SER A 322 -9.62 0.00 6.54
CA SER A 322 -10.53 -0.43 5.48
C SER A 322 -9.84 -0.47 4.12
N ARG A 323 -10.22 -1.44 3.29
CA ARG A 323 -9.83 -1.54 1.88
C ARG A 323 -11.08 -1.65 1.02
N LEU A 324 -11.02 -1.14 -0.21
CA LEU A 324 -12.09 -1.36 -1.18
C LEU A 324 -11.80 -2.61 -1.99
N ASP A 325 -12.65 -3.62 -1.83
CA ASP A 325 -12.64 -4.83 -2.65
C ASP A 325 -13.73 -4.73 -3.74
N PHE A 326 -13.42 -5.21 -4.94
CA PHE A 326 -14.41 -5.37 -5.99
C PHE A 326 -15.02 -6.75 -5.89
N TYR A 327 -16.34 -6.79 -5.82
CA TYR A 327 -17.11 -7.99 -6.12
C TYR A 327 -17.49 -7.91 -7.59
N THR A 328 -16.83 -8.70 -8.43
CA THR A 328 -17.40 -9.05 -9.72
C THR A 328 -18.42 -10.15 -9.49
N ASP A 329 -19.60 -10.07 -10.13
CA ASP A 329 -20.68 -11.07 -9.98
C ASP A 329 -20.27 -12.53 -10.35
N ASP A 330 -19.02 -12.73 -10.78
CA ASP A 330 -18.40 -14.01 -11.12
C ASP A 330 -17.62 -14.67 -9.96
N ASP A 331 -17.53 -14.05 -8.76
CA ASP A 331 -16.90 -14.58 -7.53
C ASP A 331 -17.93 -15.02 -6.46
#